data_AF-A0A353Z1V0-F1
#
_entry.id   AF-A0A353Z1V0-F1
#
_cell.length_a   1.000
_cell.length_b   1.000
_cell.length_c   1.000
_cell.angle_alpha   90.00
_cell.angle_beta   90.00
_cell.angle_gamma   90.00
#
_symmetry.space_group_name_H-M   'P 1'
#
loop_
_entity.id
_entity.type
_entity.pdbx_description
1 polymer ?
#
loop_
_entity_poly.entity_id
_entity_poly.type
_entity_poly.pdbx_seq_one_letter_code
_entity_poly.pdbx_strand_id
1 'polypeptide(L)'
;MQIHIQKSEEKYLAAVHERITLEFKDVWLPSHDLEHHKRVWSNAKQLMEAFEQTGTDFSEAFVEALFFASWFHDVGLTKTLDIRHGEQSAEIAGSFLKDIDTWNNSLTEELLEAIILHDDKSYLTRGERYLTPSIYSLLTIADDMDALGATGLYRYIEIYHLRGINIYDLKNSIEMNLSSRFSFISKVIDQHASLLKKIKLLYHTGLRFLRVFSIHDWQVIVQQVENKVNIHELTDGKLHENKAINHFFCTINQELKSIY
;
A
#
# COMPACT_ATOMS: atom_id res chain seq x y z
N MET A 1 -9.85 -15.60 13.84
CA MET A 1 -8.88 -15.09 12.82
C MET A 1 -7.38 -15.35 13.11
N GLN A 2 -6.79 -15.00 14.28
CA GLN A 2 -5.32 -15.01 14.49
C GLN A 2 -4.59 -16.33 14.15
N ILE A 3 -5.20 -17.48 14.48
CA ILE A 3 -4.64 -18.80 14.14
C ILE A 3 -4.50 -18.97 12.61
N HIS A 4 -5.45 -18.46 11.83
CA HIS A 4 -5.41 -18.54 10.37
C HIS A 4 -4.32 -17.64 9.77
N ILE A 5 -4.09 -16.46 10.36
CA ILE A 5 -2.99 -15.57 9.98
C ILE A 5 -1.66 -16.27 10.18
N GLN A 6 -1.41 -16.78 11.40
CA GLN A 6 -0.17 -17.47 11.73
C GLN A 6 0.10 -18.65 10.81
N LYS A 7 -0.91 -19.51 10.59
CA LYS A 7 -0.80 -20.64 9.66
C LYS A 7 -0.46 -20.21 8.24
N SER A 8 -1.10 -19.15 7.73
CA SER A 8 -0.84 -18.64 6.38
C SER A 8 0.59 -18.12 6.25
N GLU A 9 1.06 -17.35 7.24
CA GLU A 9 2.42 -16.83 7.27
C GLU A 9 3.45 -17.96 7.38
N GLU A 10 3.26 -18.91 8.30
CA GLU A 10 4.14 -20.08 8.45
C GLU A 10 4.22 -20.92 7.17
N LYS A 11 3.10 -21.06 6.45
CA LYS A 11 3.01 -21.91 5.27
C LYS A 11 3.59 -21.25 4.02
N TYR A 12 3.36 -19.95 3.81
CA TYR A 12 3.60 -19.32 2.50
C TYR A 12 4.60 -18.16 2.52
N LEU A 13 4.86 -17.51 3.67
CA LEU A 13 5.58 -16.24 3.71
C LEU A 13 6.98 -16.31 3.10
N ALA A 14 7.73 -17.37 3.37
CA ALA A 14 9.08 -17.53 2.83
C ALA A 14 9.08 -17.60 1.30
N ALA A 15 8.19 -18.42 0.71
CA ALA A 15 8.07 -18.59 -0.74
C ALA A 15 7.55 -17.31 -1.42
N VAL A 16 6.60 -16.61 -0.78
CA VAL A 16 6.10 -15.32 -1.28
C VAL A 16 7.19 -14.26 -1.24
N HIS A 17 7.91 -14.13 -0.13
CA HIS A 17 9.04 -13.20 -0.03
C HIS A 17 10.08 -13.44 -1.13
N GLU A 18 10.47 -14.70 -1.33
CA GLU A 18 11.40 -15.07 -2.40
C GLU A 18 10.85 -14.66 -3.77
N ARG A 19 9.58 -14.98 -4.06
CA ARG A 19 8.96 -14.62 -5.33
C ARG A 19 8.91 -13.11 -5.56
N ILE A 20 8.44 -12.33 -4.59
CA ILE A 20 8.36 -10.87 -4.72
C ILE A 20 9.76 -10.27 -4.89
N THR A 21 10.74 -10.73 -4.10
CA THR A 21 12.14 -10.28 -4.25
C THR A 21 12.67 -10.54 -5.66
N LEU A 22 12.36 -11.71 -6.24
CA LEU A 22 12.77 -12.06 -7.61
C LEU A 22 12.09 -11.20 -8.68
N GLU A 23 10.81 -10.84 -8.52
CA GLU A 23 10.11 -9.98 -9.49
C GLU A 23 10.69 -8.55 -9.49
N PHE A 24 11.10 -8.04 -8.33
CA PHE A 24 11.64 -6.68 -8.19
C PHE A 24 13.17 -6.58 -8.36
N LYS A 25 13.90 -7.69 -8.49
CA LYS A 25 15.38 -7.72 -8.47
C LYS A 25 16.06 -6.76 -9.47
N ASP A 26 15.45 -6.58 -10.65
CA ASP A 26 15.98 -5.75 -11.75
C ASP A 26 15.09 -4.53 -12.02
N VAL A 27 14.13 -4.26 -11.14
CA VAL A 27 13.18 -3.14 -11.27
C VAL A 27 13.44 -2.14 -10.16
N TRP A 28 13.79 -0.92 -10.56
CA TRP A 28 13.95 0.18 -9.60
C TRP A 28 12.58 0.84 -9.35
N LEU A 29 11.91 0.39 -8.30
CA LEU A 29 10.65 0.96 -7.79
C LEU A 29 10.61 0.83 -6.25
N PRO A 30 11.55 1.46 -5.52
CA PRO A 30 11.75 1.21 -4.09
C PRO A 30 10.57 1.58 -3.21
N SER A 31 9.60 2.38 -3.69
CA SER A 31 8.41 2.68 -2.91
C SER A 31 7.30 1.63 -3.02
N HIS A 32 7.41 0.69 -3.96
CA HIS A 32 6.46 -0.41 -4.20
C HIS A 32 7.14 -1.79 -4.12
N ASP A 33 8.29 -1.88 -3.44
CA ASP A 33 9.04 -3.13 -3.30
C ASP A 33 8.45 -4.06 -2.21
N LEU A 34 9.23 -5.07 -1.81
CA LEU A 34 8.89 -6.02 -0.76
C LEU A 34 8.36 -5.33 0.52
N GLU A 35 8.92 -4.19 0.93
CA GLU A 35 8.53 -3.51 2.16
C GLU A 35 7.14 -2.88 2.05
N HIS A 36 6.73 -2.43 0.87
CA HIS A 36 5.37 -1.96 0.62
C HIS A 36 4.35 -3.10 0.81
N HIS A 37 4.57 -4.25 0.16
CA HIS A 37 3.69 -5.40 0.29
C HIS A 37 3.57 -5.91 1.74
N LYS A 38 4.66 -5.87 2.52
CA LYS A 38 4.65 -6.15 3.98
C LYS A 38 3.73 -5.21 4.74
N ARG A 39 3.81 -3.90 4.48
CA ARG A 39 2.97 -2.90 5.16
C ARG A 39 1.50 -3.06 4.80
N VAL A 40 1.19 -3.34 3.53
CA VAL A 40 -0.19 -3.64 3.10
C VAL A 40 -0.72 -4.87 3.81
N TRP A 41 0.05 -5.96 3.90
CA TRP A 41 -0.39 -7.12 4.68
C TRP A 41 -0.57 -6.80 6.17
N SER A 42 0.31 -6.01 6.77
CA SER A 42 0.15 -5.54 8.15
C SER A 42 -1.12 -4.70 8.36
N ASN A 43 -1.47 -3.85 7.38
CA ASN A 43 -2.71 -3.07 7.40
C ASN A 43 -3.94 -3.96 7.25
N ALA A 44 -3.89 -4.96 6.37
CA ALA A 44 -4.96 -5.94 6.19
C ALA A 44 -5.24 -6.72 7.50
N LYS A 45 -4.18 -7.11 8.24
CA LYS A 45 -4.31 -7.73 9.57
C LYS A 45 -5.02 -6.80 10.57
N GLN A 46 -4.60 -5.54 10.66
CA GLN A 46 -5.25 -4.55 11.54
C GLN A 46 -6.72 -4.32 11.18
N LEU A 47 -7.07 -4.34 9.89
CA LEU A 47 -8.46 -4.23 9.45
C LEU A 47 -9.28 -5.46 9.86
N MET A 48 -8.77 -6.67 9.61
CA MET A 48 -9.48 -7.88 10.04
C MET A 48 -9.67 -7.91 11.57
N GLU A 49 -8.65 -7.53 12.35
CA GLU A 49 -8.76 -7.38 13.81
C GLU A 49 -9.85 -6.38 14.22
N ALA A 50 -9.94 -5.25 13.52
CA ALA A 50 -10.97 -4.25 13.75
C ALA A 50 -12.37 -4.84 13.47
N PHE A 51 -12.58 -5.49 12.33
CA PHE A 51 -13.87 -6.09 11.97
C PHE A 51 -14.24 -7.31 12.83
N GLU A 52 -13.27 -8.05 13.35
CA GLU A 52 -13.52 -9.15 14.32
C GLU A 52 -14.11 -8.60 15.62
N GLN A 53 -13.67 -7.42 16.08
CA GLN A 53 -14.22 -6.76 17.27
C GLN A 53 -15.70 -6.36 17.12
N THR A 54 -16.19 -6.19 15.89
CA THR A 54 -17.59 -5.91 15.59
C THR A 54 -18.39 -7.15 15.18
N GLY A 55 -17.79 -8.35 15.29
CA GLY A 55 -18.46 -9.63 15.11
C GLY A 55 -18.31 -10.25 13.72
N THR A 56 -17.42 -9.74 12.88
CA THR A 56 -17.10 -10.40 11.59
C THR A 56 -16.15 -11.57 11.84
N ASP A 57 -16.48 -12.74 11.31
CA ASP A 57 -15.58 -13.90 11.33
C ASP A 57 -14.94 -14.10 9.94
N PHE A 58 -13.66 -14.44 9.93
CA PHE A 58 -12.86 -14.64 8.73
C PHE A 58 -12.38 -16.08 8.67
N SER A 59 -12.84 -16.80 7.64
CA SER A 59 -12.43 -18.19 7.41
C SER A 59 -10.95 -18.29 7.03
N GLU A 60 -10.37 -19.49 7.20
CA GLU A 60 -9.00 -19.78 6.76
C GLU A 60 -8.79 -19.46 5.28
N ALA A 61 -9.73 -19.87 4.42
CA ALA A 61 -9.70 -19.60 2.99
C ALA A 61 -9.69 -18.09 2.69
N PHE A 62 -10.46 -17.30 3.44
CA PHE A 62 -10.48 -15.85 3.27
C PHE A 62 -9.15 -15.21 3.67
N VAL A 63 -8.58 -15.62 4.80
CA VAL A 63 -7.30 -15.08 5.30
C VAL A 63 -6.17 -15.41 4.34
N GLU A 64 -6.09 -16.65 3.85
CA GLU A 64 -5.11 -17.05 2.83
C GLU A 64 -5.27 -16.23 1.55
N ALA A 65 -6.51 -16.02 1.10
CA ALA A 65 -6.77 -15.27 -0.11
C ALA A 65 -6.37 -13.79 0.05
N LEU A 66 -6.74 -13.15 1.15
CA LEU A 66 -6.33 -11.76 1.43
C LEU A 66 -4.81 -11.62 1.60
N PHE A 67 -4.14 -12.63 2.18
CA PHE A 67 -2.70 -12.69 2.28
C PHE A 67 -2.06 -12.59 0.89
N PHE A 68 -2.42 -13.49 -0.02
CA PHE A 68 -1.88 -13.48 -1.38
C PHE A 68 -2.27 -12.22 -2.16
N ALA A 69 -3.50 -11.74 -2.00
CA ALA A 69 -3.93 -10.50 -2.62
C ALA A 69 -3.05 -9.30 -2.17
N SER A 70 -2.77 -9.19 -0.87
CA SER A 70 -1.89 -8.13 -0.31
C SER A 70 -0.48 -8.19 -0.86
N TRP A 71 0.07 -9.40 -1.03
CA TRP A 71 1.43 -9.60 -1.50
C TRP A 71 1.63 -9.42 -3.00
N PHE A 72 0.59 -9.66 -3.80
CA PHE A 72 0.72 -9.64 -5.26
C PHE A 72 0.08 -8.43 -5.95
N HIS A 73 -0.74 -7.62 -5.27
CA HIS A 73 -1.57 -6.58 -5.92
C HIS A 73 -0.80 -5.62 -6.84
N ASP A 74 0.41 -5.23 -6.45
CA ASP A 74 1.24 -4.24 -7.17
C ASP A 74 2.45 -4.85 -7.92
N VAL A 75 2.61 -6.17 -7.91
CA VAL A 75 3.77 -6.83 -8.54
C VAL A 75 3.82 -6.61 -10.06
N GLY A 76 2.66 -6.40 -10.69
CA GLY A 76 2.54 -6.02 -12.09
C GLY A 76 3.20 -4.69 -12.45
N LEU A 77 3.50 -3.82 -11.46
CA LEU A 77 4.30 -2.61 -11.67
C LEU A 77 5.73 -2.92 -12.17
N THR A 78 6.20 -4.15 -11.97
CA THR A 78 7.46 -4.65 -12.55
C THR A 78 7.40 -4.85 -14.06
N LYS A 79 6.19 -4.94 -14.64
CA LYS A 79 5.95 -5.15 -16.08
C LYS A 79 5.42 -3.90 -16.77
N THR A 80 4.59 -3.12 -16.07
CA THR A 80 3.95 -1.92 -16.63
C THR A 80 3.63 -0.90 -15.53
N LEU A 81 3.84 0.39 -15.81
CA LEU A 81 3.44 1.48 -14.92
C LEU A 81 2.01 2.00 -15.20
N ASP A 82 1.32 1.42 -16.17
CA ASP A 82 -0.02 1.83 -16.58
C ASP A 82 -1.12 1.41 -15.59
N ILE A 83 -2.35 1.84 -15.88
CA ILE A 83 -3.53 1.50 -15.08
C ILE A 83 -3.85 -0.01 -15.09
N ARG A 84 -3.25 -0.79 -15.99
CA ARG A 84 -3.49 -2.23 -16.13
C ARG A 84 -2.49 -3.09 -15.36
N HIS A 85 -1.63 -2.49 -14.52
CA HIS A 85 -0.72 -3.25 -13.65
C HIS A 85 -1.45 -4.32 -12.83
N GLY A 86 -2.71 -4.09 -12.42
CA GLY A 86 -3.54 -5.10 -11.75
C GLY A 86 -3.76 -6.38 -12.57
N GLU A 87 -3.90 -6.30 -13.90
CA GLU A 87 -4.01 -7.47 -14.78
C GLU A 87 -2.70 -8.28 -14.76
N GLN A 88 -1.56 -7.59 -14.86
CA GLN A 88 -0.24 -8.22 -14.80
C GLN A 88 0.05 -8.82 -13.41
N SER A 89 -0.36 -8.14 -12.34
CA SER A 89 -0.29 -8.65 -10.97
C SER A 89 -1.07 -9.95 -10.81
N ALA A 90 -2.29 -10.02 -11.34
CA ALA A 90 -3.12 -11.22 -11.27
C ALA A 90 -2.56 -12.38 -12.11
N GLU A 91 -1.96 -12.11 -13.27
CA GLU A 91 -1.26 -13.12 -14.06
C GLU A 91 -0.08 -13.72 -13.27
N ILE A 92 0.73 -12.88 -12.63
CA ILE A 92 1.87 -13.30 -11.80
C ILE A 92 1.39 -14.10 -10.58
N ALA A 93 0.37 -13.60 -9.87
CA ALA A 93 -0.23 -14.29 -8.74
C ALA A 93 -0.81 -15.66 -9.15
N GLY A 94 -1.58 -15.70 -10.24
CA GLY A 94 -2.20 -16.91 -10.75
C GLY A 94 -1.18 -17.95 -11.20
N SER A 95 -0.04 -17.53 -11.77
CA SER A 95 1.07 -18.43 -12.06
C SER A 95 1.68 -18.98 -10.77
N PHE A 96 1.97 -18.13 -9.80
CA PHE A 96 2.57 -18.55 -8.54
C PHE A 96 1.67 -19.52 -7.75
N LEU A 97 0.36 -19.27 -7.70
CA LEU A 97 -0.59 -20.14 -7.02
C LEU A 97 -0.69 -21.54 -7.66
N LYS A 98 -0.50 -21.66 -8.98
CA LYS A 98 -0.44 -22.96 -9.68
C LYS A 98 0.79 -23.78 -9.32
N ASP A 99 1.88 -23.11 -8.92
CA ASP A 99 3.13 -23.77 -8.51
C ASP A 99 3.08 -24.23 -7.04
N ILE A 100 2.04 -23.83 -6.28
CA ILE A 100 1.83 -24.29 -4.90
C ILE A 100 0.97 -25.56 -4.92
N ASP A 101 1.60 -26.73 -4.76
CA ASP A 101 0.93 -28.05 -4.76
C ASP A 101 -0.25 -28.16 -3.80
N THR A 102 -0.23 -27.39 -2.70
CA THR A 102 -1.26 -27.42 -1.65
C THR A 102 -2.35 -26.36 -1.82
N TRP A 103 -2.30 -25.56 -2.89
CA TRP A 103 -3.29 -24.52 -3.14
C TRP A 103 -4.59 -25.13 -3.67
N ASN A 104 -5.65 -25.06 -2.88
CA ASN A 104 -6.99 -25.54 -3.23
C ASN A 104 -8.10 -24.60 -2.75
N ASN A 105 -7.79 -23.31 -2.70
CA ASN A 105 -8.66 -22.30 -2.11
C ASN A 105 -9.83 -21.93 -3.06
N SER A 106 -11.06 -22.05 -2.56
CA SER A 106 -12.28 -21.74 -3.33
C SER A 106 -12.43 -20.27 -3.70
N LEU A 107 -11.66 -19.37 -3.09
CA LEU A 107 -11.70 -17.93 -3.33
C LEU A 107 -10.63 -17.45 -4.34
N THR A 108 -10.03 -18.37 -5.10
CA THR A 108 -9.00 -18.03 -6.10
C THR A 108 -9.49 -16.98 -7.11
N GLU A 109 -10.73 -17.11 -7.61
CA GLU A 109 -11.29 -16.14 -8.56
C GLU A 109 -11.49 -14.77 -7.91
N GLU A 110 -12.07 -14.72 -6.71
CA GLU A 110 -12.29 -13.47 -5.96
C GLU A 110 -10.96 -12.77 -5.61
N LEU A 111 -9.94 -13.54 -5.25
CA LEU A 111 -8.58 -13.04 -5.04
C LEU A 111 -8.01 -12.35 -6.28
N LEU A 112 -8.08 -13.02 -7.44
CA LEU A 112 -7.49 -12.50 -8.67
C LEU A 112 -8.27 -11.28 -9.15
N GLU A 113 -9.60 -11.29 -9.02
CA GLU A 113 -10.44 -10.14 -9.30
C GLU A 113 -10.11 -8.97 -8.37
N ALA A 114 -9.92 -9.21 -7.07
CA ALA A 114 -9.52 -8.19 -6.12
C ALA A 114 -8.17 -7.54 -6.50
N ILE A 115 -7.19 -8.34 -6.93
CA ILE A 115 -5.90 -7.84 -7.43
C ILE A 115 -6.09 -6.97 -8.68
N ILE A 116 -6.91 -7.40 -9.64
CA ILE A 116 -7.16 -6.63 -10.87
C ILE A 116 -7.80 -5.28 -10.55
N LEU A 117 -8.74 -5.26 -9.62
CA LEU A 117 -9.58 -4.10 -9.34
C LEU A 117 -9.05 -3.19 -8.21
N HIS A 118 -7.96 -3.54 -7.53
CA HIS A 118 -7.54 -2.85 -6.30
C HIS A 118 -7.30 -1.33 -6.49
N ASP A 119 -6.83 -0.89 -7.65
CA ASP A 119 -6.63 0.53 -7.96
C ASP A 119 -7.84 1.19 -8.66
N ASP A 120 -8.92 0.44 -8.93
CA ASP A 120 -10.16 1.01 -9.47
C ASP A 120 -10.85 1.90 -8.43
N LYS A 121 -10.66 3.22 -8.56
CA LYS A 121 -11.25 4.23 -7.68
C LYS A 121 -12.76 4.43 -7.83
N SER A 122 -13.44 3.65 -8.68
CA SER A 122 -14.90 3.69 -8.81
C SER A 122 -15.62 3.30 -7.50
N TYR A 123 -14.93 2.69 -6.54
CA TYR A 123 -15.48 2.49 -5.19
C TYR A 123 -15.91 3.79 -4.49
N LEU A 124 -15.25 4.91 -4.81
CA LEU A 124 -15.57 6.22 -4.23
C LEU A 124 -17.00 6.67 -4.55
N THR A 125 -17.61 6.16 -5.63
CA THR A 125 -18.96 6.53 -6.08
C THR A 125 -20.02 5.46 -5.80
N ARG A 126 -19.62 4.23 -5.44
CA ARG A 126 -20.51 3.05 -5.39
C ARG A 126 -21.12 2.74 -4.01
N GLY A 127 -21.01 3.63 -3.02
CA GLY A 127 -21.79 3.58 -1.78
C GLY A 127 -21.55 2.36 -0.88
N GLU A 128 -22.54 2.01 -0.05
CA GLU A 128 -22.51 1.07 1.10
C GLU A 128 -21.95 -0.34 0.82
N ARG A 129 -21.77 -0.74 -0.44
CA ARG A 129 -21.28 -2.06 -0.85
C ARG A 129 -19.86 -2.38 -0.34
N TYR A 130 -19.12 -1.37 0.11
CA TYR A 130 -17.78 -1.49 0.69
C TYR A 130 -17.77 -1.51 2.23
N LEU A 131 -18.94 -1.38 2.87
CA LEU A 131 -19.05 -1.50 4.33
C LEU A 131 -18.95 -2.96 4.80
N THR A 132 -19.20 -3.92 3.92
CA THR A 132 -18.99 -5.34 4.21
C THR A 132 -17.56 -5.75 3.85
N PRO A 133 -16.83 -6.41 4.77
CA PRO A 133 -15.51 -6.96 4.47
C PRO A 133 -15.57 -8.00 3.35
N SER A 134 -14.78 -7.78 2.30
CA SER A 134 -14.47 -8.72 1.21
C SER A 134 -12.98 -8.68 0.94
N ILE A 135 -12.44 -9.62 0.13
CA ILE A 135 -11.01 -9.57 -0.22
C ILE A 135 -10.69 -8.25 -0.90
N TYR A 136 -11.54 -7.84 -1.84
CA TYR A 136 -11.39 -6.59 -2.57
C TYR A 136 -11.47 -5.35 -1.66
N SER A 137 -12.46 -5.25 -0.76
CA SER A 137 -12.59 -4.07 0.10
C SER A 137 -11.44 -3.97 1.10
N LEU A 138 -11.05 -5.09 1.72
CA LEU A 138 -9.93 -5.10 2.67
C LEU A 138 -8.59 -4.84 2.00
N LEU A 139 -8.33 -5.41 0.82
CA LEU A 139 -7.11 -5.12 0.05
C LEU A 139 -7.01 -3.64 -0.31
N THR A 140 -8.08 -3.08 -0.88
CA THR A 140 -8.12 -1.68 -1.32
C THR A 140 -7.89 -0.73 -0.15
N ILE A 141 -8.53 -0.99 0.99
CA ILE A 141 -8.36 -0.16 2.19
C ILE A 141 -6.95 -0.34 2.77
N ALA A 142 -6.41 -1.56 2.77
CA ALA A 142 -5.07 -1.84 3.28
C ALA A 142 -3.96 -1.15 2.47
N ASP A 143 -4.07 -1.12 1.14
CA ASP A 143 -3.17 -0.31 0.29
C ASP A 143 -3.41 1.20 0.51
N ASP A 144 -4.67 1.64 0.53
CA ASP A 144 -5.00 3.06 0.76
C ASP A 144 -4.46 3.57 2.11
N MET A 145 -4.41 2.72 3.14
CA MET A 145 -3.77 3.04 4.43
C MET A 145 -2.26 3.25 4.29
N ASP A 146 -1.58 2.51 3.41
CA ASP A 146 -0.14 2.68 3.14
C ASP A 146 0.18 3.89 2.26
N ALA A 147 -0.84 4.43 1.56
CA ALA A 147 -0.73 5.67 0.80
C ALA A 147 -0.82 6.94 1.67
N LEU A 148 -1.07 6.82 2.98
CA LEU A 148 -1.07 7.94 3.92
C LEU A 148 0.30 8.14 4.59
N GLY A 149 0.44 9.25 5.32
CA GLY A 149 1.68 9.57 6.01
C GLY A 149 2.80 9.98 5.05
N ALA A 150 4.03 9.97 5.57
CA ALA A 150 5.18 10.46 4.84
C ALA A 150 5.71 9.44 3.83
N THR A 151 5.62 8.14 4.13
CA THR A 151 5.92 7.05 3.18
C THR A 151 4.98 7.10 1.97
N GLY A 152 3.67 7.22 2.21
CA GLY A 152 2.69 7.38 1.15
C GLY A 152 2.94 8.61 0.28
N LEU A 153 3.41 9.71 0.89
CA LEU A 153 3.78 10.90 0.12
C LEU A 153 4.93 10.65 -0.85
N TYR A 154 6.00 9.98 -0.40
CA TYR A 154 7.10 9.60 -1.29
C TYR A 154 6.63 8.66 -2.40
N ARG A 155 5.79 7.66 -2.07
CA ARG A 155 5.19 6.74 -3.06
C ARG A 155 4.49 7.52 -4.18
N TYR A 156 3.67 8.51 -3.84
CA TYR A 156 3.03 9.35 -4.84
C TYR A 156 4.03 10.11 -5.71
N ILE A 157 5.05 10.72 -5.11
CA ILE A 157 6.05 11.48 -5.87
C ILE A 157 6.76 10.57 -6.87
N GLU A 158 7.22 9.39 -6.42
CA GLU A 158 7.89 8.41 -7.27
C GLU A 158 6.99 7.98 -8.43
N ILE A 159 5.79 7.44 -8.14
CA ILE A 159 4.94 6.88 -9.20
C ILE A 159 4.39 7.96 -10.13
N TYR A 160 4.08 9.16 -9.64
CA TYR A 160 3.60 10.25 -10.49
C TYR A 160 4.70 10.80 -11.38
N HIS A 161 5.92 10.92 -10.86
CA HIS A 161 7.07 11.31 -11.67
C HIS A 161 7.34 10.25 -12.76
N LEU A 162 7.36 8.97 -12.41
CA LEU A 162 7.57 7.88 -13.38
C LEU A 162 6.45 7.79 -14.44
N ARG A 163 5.24 8.23 -14.11
CA ARG A 163 4.10 8.36 -15.04
C ARG A 163 4.11 9.68 -15.85
N GLY A 164 5.12 10.54 -15.67
CA GLY A 164 5.27 11.79 -16.40
C GLY A 164 4.30 12.90 -15.98
N ILE A 165 3.74 12.83 -14.77
CA ILE A 165 2.91 13.92 -14.22
C ILE A 165 3.80 15.13 -13.95
N ASN A 166 3.32 16.30 -14.36
CA ASN A 166 4.05 17.54 -14.20
C ASN A 166 4.24 17.87 -12.71
N ILE A 167 5.45 18.27 -12.33
CA ILE A 167 5.78 18.69 -10.95
C ILE A 167 4.88 19.79 -10.40
N TYR A 168 4.38 20.69 -11.25
CA TYR A 168 3.45 21.75 -10.86
C TYR A 168 2.06 21.23 -10.51
N ASP A 169 1.69 20.05 -11.01
CA ASP A 169 0.41 19.38 -10.73
C ASP A 169 0.51 18.40 -9.55
N LEU A 170 1.72 17.89 -9.23
CA LEU A 170 1.94 16.88 -8.20
C LEU A 170 1.23 17.19 -6.89
N LYS A 171 1.44 18.38 -6.33
CA LYS A 171 0.85 18.76 -5.04
C LYS A 171 -0.67 18.61 -5.04
N ASN A 172 -1.34 19.15 -6.06
CA ASN A 172 -2.80 19.12 -6.15
C ASN A 172 -3.32 17.69 -6.38
N SER A 173 -2.65 16.93 -7.26
CA SER A 173 -3.00 15.53 -7.53
C SER A 173 -2.85 14.67 -6.27
N ILE A 174 -1.79 14.86 -5.50
CA ILE A 174 -1.55 14.15 -4.25
C ILE A 174 -2.59 14.55 -3.20
N GLU A 175 -2.86 15.84 -3.04
CA GLU A 175 -3.85 16.33 -2.06
C GLU A 175 -5.24 15.72 -2.32
N MET A 176 -5.65 15.68 -3.59
CA MET A 176 -6.92 15.09 -4.01
C MET A 176 -6.98 13.59 -3.73
N ASN A 177 -5.91 12.85 -4.02
CA ASN A 177 -5.83 11.41 -3.77
C ASN A 177 -5.79 11.10 -2.26
N LEU A 178 -4.99 11.82 -1.48
CA LEU A 178 -4.99 11.68 -0.01
C LEU A 178 -6.36 11.95 0.60
N SER A 179 -7.03 13.03 0.16
CA SER A 179 -8.33 13.42 0.70
C SER A 179 -9.42 12.40 0.38
N SER A 180 -9.44 11.88 -0.84
CA SER A 180 -10.43 10.87 -1.27
C SER A 180 -10.23 9.54 -0.54
N ARG A 181 -8.98 9.02 -0.48
CA ARG A 181 -8.64 7.81 0.28
C ARG A 181 -8.96 7.97 1.76
N PHE A 182 -8.53 9.06 2.40
CA PHE A 182 -8.84 9.33 3.81
C PHE A 182 -10.35 9.39 4.09
N SER A 183 -11.12 10.07 3.23
CA SER A 183 -12.57 10.16 3.37
C SER A 183 -13.23 8.79 3.29
N PHE A 184 -12.79 7.93 2.37
CA PHE A 184 -13.30 6.58 2.23
C PHE A 184 -12.94 5.70 3.42
N ILE A 185 -11.64 5.60 3.76
CA ILE A 185 -11.16 4.82 4.91
C ILE A 185 -11.93 5.25 6.17
N SER A 186 -12.00 6.55 6.46
CA SER A 186 -12.64 7.06 7.66
C SER A 186 -14.12 6.70 7.79
N LYS A 187 -14.83 6.49 6.68
CA LYS A 187 -16.22 6.03 6.69
C LYS A 187 -16.30 4.55 7.00
N VAL A 188 -15.38 3.74 6.47
CA VAL A 188 -15.37 2.29 6.68
C VAL A 188 -14.97 1.92 8.11
N ILE A 189 -14.00 2.64 8.69
CA ILE A 189 -13.48 2.34 10.02
C ILE A 189 -14.00 3.28 11.13
N ASP A 190 -15.11 3.96 10.91
CA ASP A 190 -15.62 5.01 11.81
C ASP A 190 -15.89 4.51 13.24
N GLN A 191 -16.33 3.26 13.37
CA GLN A 191 -16.58 2.58 14.64
C GLN A 191 -15.31 2.12 15.36
N HIS A 192 -14.14 2.17 14.71
CA HIS A 192 -12.87 1.69 15.26
C HIS A 192 -11.98 2.87 15.69
N ALA A 193 -12.29 3.45 16.85
CA ALA A 193 -11.70 4.72 17.30
C ALA A 193 -10.16 4.75 17.34
N SER A 194 -9.51 3.65 17.73
CA SER A 194 -8.04 3.54 17.76
C SER A 194 -7.43 3.61 16.36
N LEU A 195 -7.98 2.82 15.42
CA LEU A 195 -7.54 2.79 14.03
C LEU A 195 -7.83 4.13 13.34
N LEU A 196 -9.01 4.69 13.54
CA LEU A 196 -9.38 6.00 12.99
C LEU A 196 -8.44 7.12 13.49
N LYS A 197 -8.03 7.07 14.76
CA LYS A 197 -7.05 8.02 15.31
C LYS A 197 -5.69 7.90 14.61
N LYS A 198 -5.20 6.68 14.35
CA LYS A 198 -3.97 6.43 13.59
C LYS A 198 -4.08 6.97 12.16
N ILE A 199 -5.17 6.68 11.46
CA ILE A 199 -5.42 7.14 10.09
C ILE A 199 -5.51 8.67 10.00
N LYS A 200 -6.18 9.32 10.95
CA LYS A 200 -6.21 10.79 11.04
C LYS A 200 -4.83 11.39 11.22
N LEU A 201 -3.99 10.79 12.07
CA LEU A 201 -2.63 11.25 12.29
C LEU A 201 -1.83 11.19 10.98
N LEU A 202 -1.81 10.04 10.30
CA LEU A 202 -1.10 9.85 9.04
C LEU A 202 -1.59 10.82 7.94
N TYR A 203 -2.90 11.01 7.81
CA TYR A 203 -3.48 11.96 6.87
C TYR A 203 -3.04 13.40 7.16
N HIS A 204 -3.11 13.84 8.42
CA HIS A 204 -2.68 15.19 8.80
C HIS A 204 -1.18 15.39 8.65
N THR A 205 -0.37 14.36 8.88
CA THR A 205 1.07 14.40 8.57
C THR A 205 1.29 14.64 7.07
N GLY A 206 0.63 13.88 6.19
CA GLY A 206 0.70 14.08 4.75
C GLY A 206 0.30 15.49 4.31
N LEU A 207 -0.83 16.00 4.81
CA LEU A 207 -1.27 17.38 4.51
C LEU A 207 -0.29 18.44 5.02
N ARG A 208 0.31 18.24 6.18
CA ARG A 208 1.31 19.17 6.72
C ARG A 208 2.50 19.25 5.75
N PHE A 209 2.97 18.14 5.21
CA PHE A 209 4.03 18.13 4.20
C PHE A 209 3.65 18.89 2.94
N LEU A 210 2.46 18.64 2.39
CA LEU A 210 1.96 19.36 1.22
C LEU A 210 1.91 20.89 1.41
N ARG A 211 1.71 21.34 2.66
CA ARG A 211 1.67 22.78 2.99
C ARG A 211 3.04 23.40 3.15
N VAL A 212 4.01 22.67 3.72
CA VAL A 212 5.33 23.24 4.04
C VAL A 212 6.30 23.20 2.87
N PHE A 213 6.10 22.29 1.91
CA PHE A 213 7.02 22.14 0.78
C PHE A 213 6.79 23.19 -0.30
N SER A 214 7.86 23.88 -0.64
CA SER A 214 7.95 24.74 -1.82
C SER A 214 8.14 23.89 -3.09
N ILE A 215 7.92 24.50 -4.26
CA ILE A 215 8.23 23.86 -5.54
C ILE A 215 9.69 23.37 -5.64
N HIS A 216 10.61 24.08 -4.99
CA HIS A 216 12.02 23.70 -4.95
C HIS A 216 12.23 22.40 -4.14
N ASP A 217 11.52 22.24 -3.02
CA ASP A 217 11.61 21.00 -2.22
C ASP A 217 11.11 19.79 -3.02
N TRP A 218 10.00 19.96 -3.77
CA TRP A 218 9.51 18.93 -4.69
C TRP A 218 10.54 18.56 -5.76
N GLN A 219 11.21 19.56 -6.35
CA GLN A 219 12.24 19.33 -7.37
C GLN A 219 13.40 18.52 -6.82
N VAL A 220 13.86 18.83 -5.61
CA VAL A 220 14.97 18.09 -4.99
C VAL A 220 14.57 16.63 -4.73
N ILE A 221 13.34 16.37 -4.28
CA ILE A 221 12.87 14.99 -4.05
C ILE A 221 12.73 14.23 -5.36
N VAL A 222 12.15 14.85 -6.40
CA VAL A 222 12.08 14.27 -7.74
C VAL A 222 13.49 13.96 -8.26
N GLN A 223 14.45 14.84 -8.04
CA GLN A 223 15.84 14.60 -8.40
C GLN A 223 16.45 13.42 -7.63
N GLN A 224 16.06 13.17 -6.37
CA GLN A 224 16.46 11.96 -5.65
C GLN A 224 15.88 10.69 -6.30
N VAL A 225 14.63 10.75 -6.77
CA VAL A 225 14.00 9.66 -7.52
C VAL A 225 14.74 9.42 -8.84
N GLU A 226 15.06 10.47 -9.60
CA GLU A 226 15.85 10.38 -10.85
C GLU A 226 17.26 9.80 -10.62
N ASN A 227 17.88 10.17 -9.50
CA ASN A 227 19.19 9.65 -9.07
C ASN A 227 19.12 8.23 -8.47
N LYS A 228 17.95 7.61 -8.49
CA LYS A 228 17.70 6.26 -7.97
C LYS A 228 18.01 6.09 -6.48
N VAL A 229 17.90 7.16 -5.69
CA VAL A 229 18.13 7.07 -4.24
C VAL A 229 16.99 6.29 -3.60
N ASN A 230 17.35 5.24 -2.86
CA ASN A 230 16.36 4.39 -2.22
C ASN A 230 15.65 5.15 -1.08
N ILE A 231 14.33 5.03 -0.97
CA ILE A 231 13.56 5.62 0.15
C ILE A 231 14.13 5.23 1.51
N HIS A 232 14.63 4.00 1.67
CA HIS A 232 15.26 3.54 2.90
C HIS A 232 16.56 4.27 3.23
N GLU A 233 17.32 4.68 2.22
CA GLU A 233 18.53 5.50 2.41
C GLU A 233 18.18 6.95 2.77
N LEU A 234 17.08 7.45 2.19
CA LEU A 234 16.57 8.78 2.51
C LEU A 234 16.10 8.83 3.97
N THR A 235 15.42 7.78 4.45
CA THR A 235 14.98 7.67 5.83
C THR A 235 16.18 7.62 6.79
N ASP A 236 17.29 6.97 6.45
CA ASP A 236 18.49 6.93 7.30
C ASP A 236 19.20 8.27 7.49
N GLY A 237 18.70 9.36 6.88
CA GLY A 237 19.18 10.72 7.13
C GLY A 237 20.52 11.04 6.48
N LYS A 238 20.92 10.29 5.44
CA LYS A 238 22.22 10.43 4.77
C LYS A 238 22.30 11.57 3.75
N LEU A 239 21.20 12.27 3.47
CA LEU A 239 21.16 13.42 2.56
C LEU A 239 21.01 14.71 3.37
N HIS A 240 21.98 15.63 3.26
CA HIS A 240 22.27 16.58 4.33
C HIS A 240 22.03 18.07 4.02
N GLU A 241 21.50 18.46 2.86
CA GLU A 241 21.59 19.87 2.46
C GLU A 241 20.32 20.72 2.70
N ASN A 242 19.12 20.13 2.84
CA ASN A 242 17.87 20.89 3.01
C ASN A 242 17.14 20.50 4.31
N LYS A 243 16.92 21.49 5.19
CA LYS A 243 16.24 21.31 6.50
C LYS A 243 14.81 20.79 6.39
N ALA A 244 14.04 21.19 5.37
CA ALA A 244 12.66 20.73 5.16
C ALA A 244 12.64 19.26 4.74
N ILE A 245 13.58 18.87 3.89
CA ILE A 245 13.77 17.49 3.42
C ILE A 245 14.28 16.60 4.56
N ASN A 246 15.22 17.10 5.37
CA ASN A 246 15.65 16.40 6.58
C ASN A 246 14.49 16.23 7.57
N HIS A 247 13.64 17.24 7.74
CA HIS A 247 12.46 17.12 8.59
C HIS A 247 11.49 16.07 8.05
N PHE A 248 11.29 16.00 6.74
CA PHE A 248 10.47 14.98 6.09
C PHE A 248 11.01 13.58 6.33
N PHE A 249 12.28 13.33 6.01
CA PHE A 249 12.86 12.01 6.22
C PHE A 249 13.00 11.62 7.69
N CYS A 250 13.27 12.58 8.59
CA CYS A 250 13.20 12.34 10.03
C CYS A 250 11.78 11.95 10.48
N THR A 251 10.75 12.54 9.89
CA THR A 251 9.36 12.21 10.21
C THR A 251 8.99 10.83 9.65
N ILE A 252 9.39 10.50 8.41
CA ILE A 252 9.23 9.13 7.87
C ILE A 252 9.88 8.12 8.83
N ASN A 253 11.09 8.40 9.29
CA ASN A 253 11.79 7.56 10.26
C ASN A 253 11.01 7.36 11.57
N GLN A 254 10.42 8.42 12.10
CA GLN A 254 9.62 8.34 13.31
C GLN A 254 8.31 7.56 13.09
N GLU A 255 7.67 7.75 11.93
CA GLU A 255 6.47 6.99 11.55
C GLU A 255 6.79 5.50 11.39
N LEU A 256 7.86 5.14 10.66
CA LEU A 256 8.28 3.75 10.48
C LEU A 256 8.59 3.07 11.82
N LYS A 257 9.30 3.75 12.74
CA LYS A 257 9.56 3.24 14.10
C LYS A 257 8.34 3.12 15.00
N SER A 258 7.21 3.73 14.63
CA SER A 258 5.96 3.62 15.39
C SER A 258 5.05 2.50 14.88
N ILE A 259 5.36 1.95 13.71
CA ILE A 259 4.60 0.89 13.04
C ILE A 259 5.19 -0.51 13.31
N TYR A 260 6.48 -0.58 13.70
CA TYR A 260 7.23 -1.80 14.05
C TYR A 260 7.83 -1.70 15.46
#